data_AF-A0A846T2C0-F1
#
_entry.id   AF-A0A846T2C0-F1
#
_cell.length_a   1.000
_cell.length_b   1.000
_cell.length_c   1.000
_cell.angle_alpha   90.00
_cell.angle_beta   90.00
_cell.angle_gamma   90.00
#
_symmetry.space_group_name_H-M   'P 1'
#
loop_
_entity.id
_entity.type
_entity.pdbx_description
1 polymer ?
#
loop_
_entity_poly.entity_id
_entity_poly.type
_entity_poly.pdbx_seq_one_letter_code
_entity_poly.pdbx_strand_id
1 'polypeptide(L)'
;MMHQAIEGQIHQDENKNFISKSYLDSLKEYFDYVALGHIHHSYIIDRFAFNPGSPEYLTVGEWGNKSGMFVVTVYDDKTFNYEFVESPKRDNLKIKINSDELLDKKDILWYINSHNIKPESMLYIEFSGNREITPKLLKEIESEVGSNYNLVLFKTRNYTKRHQIDKKMIR
;
A
#
# COMPACT_ATOMS: atom_id res chain seq x y z
N MET A 1 -21.60 -8.31 -9.05
CA MET A 1 -20.35 -8.03 -8.31
C MET A 1 -19.33 -9.09 -8.71
N MET A 2 -18.08 -8.70 -8.93
CA MET A 2 -16.99 -9.60 -9.32
C MET A 2 -15.73 -9.29 -8.51
N HIS A 3 -14.97 -10.32 -8.15
CA HIS A 3 -13.67 -10.17 -7.48
C HIS A 3 -12.57 -10.62 -8.43
N GLN A 4 -12.29 -9.83 -9.46
CA GLN A 4 -11.34 -10.16 -10.53
C GLN A 4 -10.63 -8.89 -11.01
N ALA A 5 -9.37 -9.04 -11.44
CA ALA A 5 -8.63 -7.98 -12.12
C ALA A 5 -9.19 -7.72 -13.52
N ILE A 6 -9.15 -6.46 -13.95
CA ILE A 6 -9.37 -6.05 -15.33
C ILE A 6 -8.03 -5.71 -15.97
N GLU A 7 -7.85 -6.10 -17.22
CA GLU A 7 -6.66 -5.77 -18.00
C GLU A 7 -6.35 -4.26 -18.01
N GLY A 8 -5.05 -3.93 -17.97
CA GLY A 8 -4.56 -2.56 -18.02
C GLY A 8 -4.72 -1.75 -16.73
N GLN A 9 -5.27 -2.32 -15.65
CA GLN A 9 -5.42 -1.60 -14.37
C GLN A 9 -4.19 -1.72 -13.45
N ILE A 10 -3.24 -2.62 -13.73
CA ILE A 10 -1.95 -2.67 -13.02
C ILE A 10 -0.82 -2.57 -14.05
N HIS A 11 0.10 -1.63 -13.85
CA HIS A 11 1.27 -1.41 -14.71
C HIS A 11 2.32 -2.55 -14.68
N GLN A 12 2.19 -3.55 -13.80
CA GLN A 12 3.21 -4.57 -13.55
C GLN A 12 2.78 -6.01 -13.88
N ASP A 13 1.55 -6.24 -14.34
CA ASP A 13 1.08 -7.60 -14.58
C ASP A 13 0.69 -7.81 -16.04
N GLU A 14 1.61 -8.47 -16.77
CA GLU A 14 1.31 -9.21 -18.00
C GLU A 14 0.55 -10.52 -17.68
N ASN A 15 -0.30 -10.52 -16.64
CA ASN A 15 -0.93 -11.72 -16.14
C ASN A 15 -2.09 -12.15 -17.05
N LYS A 16 -1.94 -13.33 -17.65
CA LYS A 16 -2.87 -13.99 -18.58
C LYS A 16 -4.25 -14.35 -18.01
N ASN A 17 -4.55 -13.97 -16.76
CA ASN A 17 -5.76 -14.36 -16.03
C ASN A 17 -6.68 -13.16 -15.72
N PHE A 18 -6.39 -11.98 -16.29
CA PHE A 18 -7.24 -10.82 -16.13
C PHE A 18 -8.44 -10.90 -17.07
N ILE A 19 -9.53 -10.28 -16.66
CA ILE A 19 -10.69 -10.16 -17.52
C ILE A 19 -10.42 -9.04 -18.53
N SER A 20 -10.63 -9.35 -19.81
CA SER A 20 -10.42 -8.38 -20.87
C SER A 20 -11.42 -7.23 -20.77
N LYS A 21 -11.02 -6.06 -21.26
CA LYS A 21 -11.94 -4.91 -21.36
C LYS A 21 -13.15 -5.24 -22.24
N SER A 22 -12.95 -5.99 -23.32
CA SER A 22 -14.04 -6.39 -24.23
C SER A 22 -15.11 -7.26 -23.55
N TYR A 23 -14.71 -8.17 -22.67
CA TYR A 23 -15.66 -8.95 -21.88
C TYR A 23 -16.39 -8.06 -20.87
N LEU A 24 -15.68 -7.13 -20.22
CA LEU A 24 -16.34 -6.17 -19.33
C LEU A 24 -17.37 -5.31 -20.08
N ASP A 25 -17.07 -4.90 -21.31
CA ASP A 25 -17.98 -4.11 -22.15
C ASP A 25 -19.25 -4.89 -22.54
N SER A 26 -19.16 -6.20 -22.79
CA SER A 26 -20.36 -7.01 -23.11
C SER A 26 -21.33 -7.13 -21.93
N LEU A 27 -20.86 -6.96 -20.70
CA LEU A 27 -21.72 -6.96 -19.51
C LEU A 27 -22.65 -5.73 -19.45
N LYS A 28 -22.37 -4.66 -20.20
CA LYS A 28 -23.22 -3.45 -20.26
C LYS A 28 -24.60 -3.72 -20.86
N GLU A 29 -24.78 -4.83 -21.58
CA GLU A 29 -26.09 -5.26 -22.08
C GLU A 29 -27.02 -5.77 -20.97
N TYR A 30 -26.46 -6.16 -19.82
CA TYR A 30 -27.18 -6.84 -18.74
C TYR A 30 -27.15 -6.08 -17.42
N PHE A 31 -26.20 -5.17 -17.24
CA PHE A 31 -25.97 -4.45 -16.00
C PHE A 31 -25.69 -2.97 -16.26
N ASP A 32 -26.15 -2.12 -15.34
CA ASP A 32 -25.86 -0.68 -15.35
C ASP A 32 -24.63 -0.33 -14.48
N TYR A 33 -24.22 -1.25 -13.61
CA TYR A 33 -23.16 -1.04 -12.62
C TYR A 33 -22.46 -2.36 -12.26
N VAL A 34 -21.12 -2.34 -12.19
CA VAL A 34 -20.32 -3.48 -11.75
C VAL A 34 -19.41 -3.09 -10.57
N ALA A 35 -19.73 -3.63 -9.39
CA ALA A 35 -18.80 -3.64 -8.26
C ALA A 35 -17.65 -4.63 -8.54
N LEU A 36 -16.43 -4.10 -8.62
CA LEU A 36 -15.18 -4.85 -8.75
C LEU A 36 -14.46 -4.95 -7.41
N GLY A 37 -13.49 -5.86 -7.35
CA GLY A 37 -12.53 -5.99 -6.25
C GLY A 37 -11.21 -6.54 -6.78
N HIS A 38 -10.44 -7.22 -5.93
CA HIS A 38 -9.13 -7.85 -6.21
C HIS A 38 -7.94 -6.89 -6.28
N ILE A 39 -8.00 -5.80 -7.05
CA ILE A 39 -6.90 -4.82 -7.07
C ILE A 39 -7.03 -3.86 -5.88
N HIS A 40 -5.92 -3.58 -5.20
CA HIS A 40 -5.92 -2.84 -3.94
C HIS A 40 -5.85 -1.30 -4.06
N HIS A 41 -5.74 -0.75 -5.27
CA HIS A 41 -5.89 0.69 -5.49
C HIS A 41 -7.22 0.99 -6.16
N SER A 42 -7.77 2.18 -5.89
CA SER A 42 -9.07 2.57 -6.43
C SER A 42 -8.98 2.92 -7.92
N TYR A 43 -9.95 2.48 -8.72
CA TYR A 43 -10.14 2.95 -10.09
C TYR A 43 -11.59 2.84 -10.54
N ILE A 44 -11.91 3.54 -11.62
CA ILE A 44 -13.22 3.54 -12.29
C ILE A 44 -12.99 3.33 -13.77
N ILE A 45 -13.78 2.45 -14.38
CA ILE A 45 -13.77 2.22 -15.83
C ILE A 45 -15.09 2.70 -16.40
N ASP A 46 -15.02 3.72 -17.25
CA ASP A 46 -16.13 4.23 -18.07
C ASP A 46 -17.43 4.51 -17.29
N ARG A 47 -17.31 4.94 -16.02
CA ARG A 47 -18.43 5.13 -15.06
C ARG A 47 -19.36 3.91 -14.93
N PHE A 48 -18.88 2.72 -15.28
CA PHE A 48 -19.65 1.47 -15.30
C PHE A 48 -19.13 0.48 -14.26
N ALA A 49 -17.80 0.31 -14.19
CA ALA A 49 -17.17 -0.62 -13.27
C ALA A 49 -16.28 0.11 -12.26
N PHE A 50 -16.42 -0.27 -10.99
CA PHE A 50 -15.86 0.49 -9.87
C PHE A 50 -15.10 -0.45 -8.95
N ASN A 51 -13.79 -0.20 -8.78
CA ASN A 51 -12.98 -0.90 -7.80
C ASN A 51 -12.59 0.09 -6.69
N PRO A 52 -13.04 -0.11 -5.44
CA PRO A 52 -12.72 0.79 -4.34
C PRO A 52 -11.28 0.68 -3.82
N GLY A 53 -10.56 -0.40 -4.18
CA GLY A 53 -9.27 -0.72 -3.57
C GLY A 53 -9.41 -1.38 -2.19
N SER A 54 -8.32 -1.46 -1.44
CA SER A 54 -8.30 -1.99 -0.07
C SER A 54 -8.58 -0.89 0.97
N PRO A 55 -9.19 -1.22 2.13
CA PRO A 55 -9.43 -0.23 3.19
C PRO A 55 -8.15 0.26 3.88
N GLU A 56 -7.05 -0.49 3.77
CA GLU A 56 -5.75 -0.18 4.35
C GLU A 56 -4.64 -0.61 3.38
N TYR A 57 -3.42 -0.08 3.53
CA TYR A 57 -2.28 -0.55 2.76
C TYR A 57 -1.88 -1.98 3.16
N LEU A 58 -1.90 -2.90 2.19
CA LEU A 58 -1.47 -4.29 2.35
C LEU A 58 0.01 -4.47 2.01
N THR A 59 0.56 -3.61 1.18
CA THR A 59 2.00 -3.59 0.86
C THR A 59 2.58 -2.19 0.84
N VAL A 60 3.90 -2.08 1.01
CA VAL A 60 4.63 -0.80 0.90
C VAL A 60 4.54 -0.22 -0.51
N GLY A 61 4.33 -1.06 -1.53
CA GLY A 61 4.12 -0.60 -2.91
C GLY A 61 2.78 0.12 -3.11
N GLU A 62 1.85 -0.02 -2.18
CA GLU A 62 0.55 0.65 -2.23
C GLU A 62 0.55 2.02 -1.54
N TRP A 63 1.60 2.35 -0.78
CA TRP A 63 1.68 3.60 -0.02
C TRP A 63 1.54 4.83 -0.93
N GLY A 64 0.62 5.72 -0.56
CA GLY A 64 0.26 6.89 -1.36
C GLY A 64 -0.84 6.66 -2.40
N ASN A 65 -1.22 5.40 -2.67
CA ASN A 65 -2.38 5.13 -3.51
C ASN A 65 -3.68 5.53 -2.80
N LYS A 66 -4.64 6.01 -3.59
CA LYS A 66 -6.02 6.18 -3.15
C LYS A 66 -6.69 4.81 -3.05
N SER A 67 -7.37 4.58 -1.95
CA SER A 67 -8.21 3.40 -1.71
C SER A 67 -9.22 3.71 -0.62
N GLY A 68 -10.39 3.09 -0.69
CA GLY A 68 -11.52 3.54 0.09
C GLY A 68 -12.77 2.73 -0.15
N MET A 69 -13.90 3.42 -0.27
CA MET A 69 -15.20 2.83 -0.56
C MET A 69 -15.94 3.73 -1.54
N PHE A 70 -16.76 3.13 -2.42
CA PHE A 70 -17.75 3.88 -3.19
C PHE A 70 -19.09 3.80 -2.49
N VAL A 71 -19.63 4.95 -2.08
CA VAL A 71 -21.01 5.08 -1.62
C VAL A 71 -21.86 5.32 -2.86
N VAL A 72 -22.71 4.35 -3.19
CA VAL A 72 -23.55 4.38 -4.39
C VAL A 72 -25.01 4.58 -3.98
N THR A 73 -25.62 5.63 -4.52
CA THR A 73 -27.05 5.93 -4.36
C THR A 73 -27.76 5.58 -5.65
N VAL A 74 -28.75 4.70 -5.59
CA VAL A 74 -29.58 4.30 -6.72
C VAL A 74 -30.95 4.97 -6.60
N TYR A 75 -31.44 5.54 -7.70
CA TYR A 75 -32.72 6.25 -7.77
C TYR A 75 -33.80 5.39 -8.44
N ASP A 76 -35.07 5.79 -8.28
CA ASP A 76 -36.23 5.03 -8.81
C ASP A 76 -36.23 4.91 -10.34
N ASP A 77 -35.61 5.86 -11.04
CA ASP A 77 -35.42 5.83 -12.50
C ASP A 77 -34.26 4.92 -12.96
N LYS A 78 -33.70 4.14 -12.02
CA LYS A 78 -32.55 3.23 -12.19
C LYS A 78 -31.23 3.94 -12.49
N THR A 79 -31.20 5.27 -12.45
CA THR A 79 -29.93 5.99 -12.46
C THR A 79 -29.22 5.82 -11.12
N PHE A 80 -27.92 6.07 -11.10
CA PHE A 80 -27.16 6.08 -9.86
C PHE A 80 -26.16 7.23 -9.83
N ASN A 81 -25.86 7.67 -8.61
CA ASN A 81 -24.72 8.53 -8.34
C ASN A 81 -23.73 7.80 -7.43
N TYR A 82 -22.47 8.22 -7.44
CA TYR A 82 -21.44 7.65 -6.59
C TYR A 82 -20.57 8.73 -5.96
N GLU A 83 -20.13 8.46 -4.74
CA GLU A 83 -19.13 9.23 -4.02
C GLU A 83 -17.99 8.30 -3.61
N PHE A 84 -16.74 8.72 -3.82
CA PHE A 84 -15.60 8.01 -3.29
C PHE A 84 -15.25 8.55 -1.90
N VAL A 85 -15.38 7.68 -0.90
CA VAL A 85 -14.98 7.97 0.48
C VAL A 85 -13.66 7.28 0.73
N GLU A 86 -12.60 8.07 0.87
CA GLU A 86 -11.27 7.54 1.16
C GLU A 86 -11.24 6.91 2.56
N SER A 87 -10.73 5.68 2.67
CA SER A 87 -10.57 5.05 3.98
C SER A 87 -9.46 5.75 4.77
N PRO A 88 -9.64 5.96 6.09
CA PRO A 88 -8.55 6.40 6.94
C PRO A 88 -7.48 5.31 6.97
N LYS A 89 -6.25 5.66 6.64
CA LYS A 89 -5.12 4.72 6.57
C LYS A 89 -4.11 5.04 7.66
N ARG A 90 -3.36 4.02 8.08
CA ARG A 90 -2.25 4.25 9.01
C ARG A 90 -1.18 5.12 8.34
N ASP A 91 -0.75 6.15 9.07
CA ASP A 91 0.37 6.98 8.64
C ASP A 91 1.60 6.09 8.36
N ASN A 92 2.30 6.39 7.28
CA ASN A 92 3.45 5.62 6.83
C ASN A 92 4.56 6.55 6.36
N LEU A 93 5.80 6.10 6.54
CA LEU A 93 6.99 6.82 6.14
C LEU A 93 7.96 5.86 5.48
N LYS A 94 8.37 6.20 4.26
CA LYS A 94 9.42 5.50 3.53
C LYS A 94 10.69 6.34 3.53
N ILE A 95 11.76 5.81 4.10
CA ILE A 95 13.09 6.42 4.11
C ILE A 95 14.02 5.57 3.24
N LYS A 96 14.79 6.23 2.37
CA LYS A 96 15.87 5.58 1.60
C LYS A 96 17.21 6.02 2.18
N ILE A 97 18.07 5.06 2.44
CA ILE A 97 19.40 5.30 3.04
C ILE A 97 20.46 4.74 2.10
N ASN A 98 21.43 5.58 1.72
CA ASN A 98 22.63 5.09 1.04
C ASN A 98 23.61 4.49 2.06
N SER A 99 23.78 3.17 2.04
CA SER A 99 24.68 2.41 2.92
C SER A 99 26.16 2.73 2.68
N ASP A 100 26.50 3.32 1.53
CA ASP A 100 27.87 3.70 1.22
C ASP A 100 28.24 5.06 1.84
N GLU A 101 27.25 5.88 2.21
CA GLU A 101 27.42 7.24 2.75
C GLU A 101 27.26 7.32 4.27
N LEU A 102 26.33 6.57 4.86
CA LEU A 102 26.10 6.57 6.31
C LEU A 102 26.81 5.37 6.94
N LEU A 103 27.78 5.64 7.82
CA LEU A 103 28.83 4.66 8.12
C LEU A 103 28.57 3.82 9.36
N ASP A 104 27.77 4.32 10.31
CA ASP A 104 27.49 3.64 11.57
C ASP A 104 26.04 3.79 12.06
N LYS A 105 25.72 3.12 13.17
CA LYS A 105 24.40 3.14 13.81
C LYS A 105 23.95 4.58 14.13
N LYS A 106 24.85 5.44 14.60
CA LYS A 106 24.51 6.80 15.05
C LYS A 106 24.07 7.66 13.88
N ASP A 107 24.79 7.59 12.77
CA ASP A 107 24.45 8.34 11.55
C ASP A 107 23.07 7.94 11.02
N ILE A 108 22.80 6.64 10.98
CA ILE A 108 21.50 6.09 10.54
C ILE A 108 20.37 6.56 11.46
N LEU A 109 20.55 6.47 12.78
CA LEU A 109 19.53 6.92 13.74
C LEU A 109 19.31 8.43 13.68
N TRP A 110 20.37 9.21 13.54
CA TRP A 110 20.25 10.66 13.36
C TRP A 110 19.45 10.99 12.11
N TYR A 111 19.73 10.32 10.99
CA TYR A 111 18.99 10.51 9.74
C TYR A 111 17.53 10.09 9.84
N ILE A 112 17.22 8.97 10.51
CA ILE A 112 15.83 8.57 10.77
C ILE A 112 15.12 9.64 11.61
N ASN A 113 15.74 10.07 12.71
CA ASN A 113 15.15 11.02 13.66
C ASN A 113 15.05 12.47 13.10
N SER A 114 15.80 12.81 12.05
CA SER A 114 15.69 14.11 11.40
C SER A 114 14.42 14.26 10.54
N HIS A 115 13.76 13.15 10.21
CA HIS A 115 12.43 13.18 9.63
C HIS A 115 11.42 13.49 10.75
N ASN A 116 10.42 14.32 10.48
CA ASN A 116 9.39 14.65 11.47
C ASN A 116 8.39 13.49 11.60
N ILE A 117 8.76 12.46 12.37
CA ILE A 117 8.04 11.20 12.36
C ILE A 117 6.97 11.17 13.45
N LYS A 118 5.71 10.99 13.05
CA LYS A 118 4.61 10.77 13.99
C LYS A 118 4.80 9.42 14.71
N PRO A 119 4.73 9.38 16.04
CA PRO A 119 4.58 8.13 16.77
C PRO A 119 3.43 7.30 16.16
N GLU A 120 3.56 5.97 16.19
CA GLU A 120 2.54 5.02 15.68
C GLU A 120 2.46 4.83 14.15
N SER A 121 3.26 5.55 13.37
CA SER A 121 3.40 5.33 11.92
C SER A 121 4.00 3.95 11.59
N MET A 122 3.82 3.50 10.34
CA MET A 122 4.63 2.42 9.75
C MET A 122 5.89 2.99 9.13
N LEU A 123 7.06 2.50 9.53
CA LEU A 123 8.34 2.94 8.97
C LEU A 123 8.91 1.87 8.04
N TYR A 124 9.24 2.26 6.81
CA TYR A 124 9.96 1.43 5.86
C TYR A 124 11.31 2.04 5.54
N ILE A 125 12.38 1.32 5.86
CA ILE A 125 13.75 1.74 5.60
C ILE A 125 14.30 0.89 4.46
N GLU A 126 14.63 1.54 3.36
CA GLU A 126 15.25 0.93 2.19
C GLU A 126 16.72 1.33 2.12
N PHE A 127 17.61 0.37 2.34
CA PHE A 127 19.04 0.54 2.17
C PHE A 127 19.42 0.28 0.70
N SER A 128 20.01 1.30 0.08
CA SER A 128 20.65 1.25 -1.24
C SER A 128 22.16 1.39 -1.10
N GLY A 129 22.95 0.84 -2.02
CA GLY A 129 24.42 0.91 -1.97
C GLY A 129 25.07 -0.46 -2.08
N ASN A 130 26.40 -0.52 -2.01
CA ASN A 130 27.17 -1.74 -2.13
C ASN A 130 27.59 -2.32 -0.77
N ARG A 131 27.65 -1.48 0.27
CA ARG A 131 27.99 -1.91 1.62
C ARG A 131 26.90 -2.81 2.19
N GLU A 132 27.34 -3.94 2.75
CA GLU A 132 26.45 -4.87 3.42
C GLU A 132 25.94 -4.30 4.75
N ILE A 133 24.63 -4.38 4.95
CA ILE A 133 23.98 -4.08 6.23
C ILE A 133 23.77 -5.38 7.00
N THR A 134 24.52 -5.54 8.10
CA THR A 134 24.49 -6.79 8.87
C THR A 134 23.15 -6.96 9.62
N PRO A 135 22.68 -8.20 9.83
CA PRO A 135 21.49 -8.45 10.65
C PRO A 135 21.59 -7.92 12.09
N LYS A 136 22.81 -7.85 12.65
CA LYS A 136 23.06 -7.27 13.97
C LYS A 136 22.72 -5.78 13.99
N LEU A 137 23.22 -5.02 13.00
CA LEU A 137 22.95 -3.59 12.88
C LEU A 137 21.45 -3.33 12.67
N LEU A 138 20.76 -4.13 11.84
CA LEU A 138 19.31 -4.01 11.66
C LEU A 138 18.55 -4.18 12.98
N LYS A 139 18.89 -5.18 13.78
CA LYS A 139 18.27 -5.40 15.11
C LYS A 139 18.55 -4.25 16.07
N GLU A 140 19.76 -3.71 16.05
CA GLU A 140 20.12 -2.56 16.88
C GLU A 140 19.35 -1.30 16.49
N ILE A 141 19.16 -1.05 15.19
CA ILE A 141 18.30 0.03 14.70
C ILE A 141 16.86 -0.23 15.13
N GLU A 142 16.33 -1.42 14.84
CA GLU A 142 14.97 -1.84 15.18
C GLU A 142 14.66 -1.68 16.67
N SER A 143 15.59 -2.03 17.57
CA SER A 143 15.40 -1.87 19.01
C SER A 143 15.30 -0.42 19.45
N GLU A 144 15.99 0.51 18.78
CA GLU A 144 16.00 1.93 19.12
C GLU A 144 14.81 2.66 18.52
N VAL A 145 14.45 2.31 17.27
CA VAL A 145 13.31 2.93 16.61
C VAL A 145 11.98 2.29 17.02
N GLY A 146 11.97 0.99 17.30
CA GLY A 146 10.76 0.19 17.50
C GLY A 146 9.88 0.62 18.68
N SER A 147 10.41 1.38 19.64
CA SER A 147 9.60 2.03 20.67
C SER A 147 8.63 3.05 20.07
N ASN A 148 9.05 3.76 19.03
CA ASN A 148 8.34 4.91 18.44
C ASN A 148 7.38 4.49 17.30
N TYR A 149 7.53 3.29 16.75
CA TYR A 149 6.74 2.79 15.61
C TYR A 149 5.81 1.66 15.99
N ASN A 150 4.76 1.48 15.19
CA ASN A 150 3.93 0.27 15.25
C ASN A 150 4.52 -0.86 14.40
N LEU A 151 5.24 -0.50 13.33
CA LEU A 151 5.86 -1.46 12.42
C LEU A 151 7.12 -0.85 11.81
N VAL A 152 8.21 -1.60 11.83
CA VAL A 152 9.46 -1.23 11.13
C VAL A 152 9.79 -2.33 10.14
N LEU A 153 9.92 -1.95 8.87
CA LEU A 153 10.25 -2.85 7.78
C LEU A 153 11.59 -2.44 7.17
N PHE A 154 12.42 -3.43 6.85
CA PHE A 154 13.71 -3.22 6.22
C PHE A 154 13.76 -3.89 4.86
N LYS A 155 14.34 -3.19 3.88
CA LYS A 155 14.80 -3.76 2.63
C LYS A 155 16.27 -3.44 2.45
N THR A 156 17.08 -4.45 2.22
CA THR A 156 18.48 -4.32 1.82
C THR A 156 18.71 -5.15 0.54
N ARG A 157 19.78 -4.87 -0.20
CA ARG A 157 20.13 -5.65 -1.41
C ARG A 157 20.29 -7.15 -1.14
N ASN A 158 20.78 -7.53 0.06
CA ASN A 158 21.08 -8.91 0.43
C ASN A 158 20.04 -9.52 1.39
N TYR A 159 19.05 -8.75 1.84
CA TYR A 159 18.13 -9.16 2.90
C TYR A 159 16.78 -8.45 2.78
N THR A 160 15.72 -9.22 2.55
CA THR A 160 14.33 -8.75 2.74
C THR A 160 13.73 -9.53 3.90
N LYS A 161 13.57 -8.90 5.07
CA LYS A 161 12.91 -9.53 6.22
C LYS A 161 11.85 -8.61 6.79
N ARG A 162 10.62 -9.13 6.87
CA ARG A 162 9.51 -8.50 7.59
C ARG A 162 9.64 -8.87 9.07
N HIS A 163 9.73 -7.90 9.96
CA HIS A 163 9.45 -8.10 11.38
C HIS A 163 8.21 -7.29 11.71
N GLN A 164 7.17 -7.97 12.18
CA GLN A 164 5.97 -7.32 12.68
C GLN A 164 6.13 -7.20 14.19
N ILE A 165 6.22 -5.97 14.69
CA ILE A 165 6.16 -5.72 16.12
C ILE A 165 4.67 -5.69 16.47
N ASP A 166 4.11 -6.84 16.88
CA ASP A 166 2.76 -6.88 17.42
C ASP A 166 2.77 -6.20 18.80
N LYS A 167 2.55 -4.87 18.81
CA LYS A 167 2.08 -4.20 20.01
C LYS A 167 0.66 -4.70 20.24
N LYS A 168 0.49 -5.63 21.21
CA LYS A 168 -0.82 -5.96 21.77
C LYS A 168 -1.56 -4.65 22.01
N MET A 169 -2.67 -4.42 21.28
CA MET A 169 -3.58 -3.32 21.57
C MET A 169 -3.94 -3.43 23.06
N ILE A 170 -3.45 -2.47 23.85
CA ILE A 170 -3.98 -2.26 25.19
C ILE A 170 -5.42 -1.81 24.96
N ARG A 171 -6.35 -2.66 25.40
CA ARG A 171 -7.80 -2.44 25.36
C ARG A 171 -8.19 -1.21 26.15
#